data_AF-A5EYU0-F1
#
_entry.id   AF-A5EYU0-F1
#
_cell.length_a   1.000
_cell.length_b   1.000
_cell.length_c   1.000
_cell.angle_alpha   90.00
_cell.angle_beta   90.00
_cell.angle_gamma   90.00
#
_symmetry.space_group_name_H-M   'P 1'
#
loop_
_entity.id
_entity.type
_entity.pdbx_description
1 polymer ?
#
loop_
_entity_poly.entity_id
_entity_poly.type
_entity_poly.pdbx_seq_one_letter_code
_entity_poly.pdbx_strand_id
1 'polypeptide(L)'
;MKKIAWSLGILVTIGALCAIVWPSWYPSRPLVTTPSQADIQADQSSPRDLLEYFLSGLGETSLPVIQQQVQRYEQENQGLLIDSSLFAQYVQYKAALSELTLPQASGGLSTQEWWQLHQSLLDLQARYFSAEQQALFAEENRLRELAIEKRRIYEQYGQSEEAQRAWQALLLDQPDFIQRSEATAQLLPQLTQAGQGDTQQRYLARVALVGEQGAQRLAELDDSRATFEQQFQDYYQARAAILVRNELSASEQQTQIQQLREQHFAPEQWRRIDALERLKDNGE
;
A
#
# COMPACT_ATOMS: atom_id res chain seq x y z
N MET A 1 -26.55 -21.50 -40.49
CA MET A 1 -26.19 -21.43 -41.93
C MET A 1 -25.06 -20.41 -42.11
N LYS A 2 -23.87 -20.85 -42.52
CA LYS A 2 -23.01 -20.26 -43.59
C LYS A 2 -22.88 -18.71 -43.62
N LYS A 3 -21.72 -18.04 -43.50
CA LYS A 3 -20.42 -18.28 -44.15
C LYS A 3 -19.31 -17.46 -43.46
N ILE A 4 -18.16 -18.12 -43.31
CA ILE A 4 -16.82 -17.52 -43.18
C ILE A 4 -16.40 -17.08 -44.58
N ALA A 5 -15.85 -15.86 -44.71
CA ALA A 5 -15.14 -15.40 -45.91
C ALA A 5 -13.79 -14.82 -45.47
N TRP A 6 -12.73 -15.52 -45.83
CA TRP A 6 -11.33 -15.12 -45.75
C TRP A 6 -10.91 -14.44 -47.05
N SER A 7 -10.05 -13.43 -46.97
CA SER A 7 -9.00 -13.15 -47.97
C SER A 7 -8.21 -11.91 -47.51
N LEU A 8 -6.94 -12.02 -47.11
CA LEU A 8 -5.70 -12.32 -47.84
C LEU A 8 -4.90 -11.04 -48.16
N GLY A 9 -3.72 -10.94 -47.54
CA GLY A 9 -2.56 -10.13 -47.93
C GLY A 9 -1.45 -10.50 -46.95
N ILE A 10 -0.56 -11.48 -47.21
CA ILE A 10 0.59 -11.47 -48.15
C ILE A 10 1.46 -10.22 -47.86
N LEU A 11 2.71 -10.28 -47.41
CA LEU A 11 3.92 -10.88 -48.00
C LEU A 11 5.04 -10.81 -46.91
N VAL A 12 5.66 -11.92 -46.47
CA VAL A 12 6.98 -12.42 -46.90
C VAL A 12 8.22 -11.76 -46.23
N THR A 13 8.80 -12.55 -45.31
CA THR A 13 10.23 -12.86 -45.09
C THR A 13 11.25 -11.74 -44.87
N ILE A 14 12.02 -11.84 -43.78
CA ILE A 14 13.39 -12.40 -43.74
C ILE A 14 13.87 -12.37 -42.28
N GLY A 15 14.59 -13.42 -41.86
CA GLY A 15 15.60 -13.27 -40.81
C GLY A 15 15.36 -14.11 -39.57
N ALA A 16 15.59 -15.41 -39.69
CA ALA A 16 15.93 -16.25 -38.55
C ALA A 16 17.21 -15.68 -37.90
N LEU A 17 17.10 -15.15 -36.68
CA LEU A 17 18.15 -15.06 -35.65
C LEU A 17 17.62 -14.35 -34.39
N CYS A 18 16.47 -14.80 -33.87
CA CYS A 18 16.13 -14.57 -32.47
C CYS A 18 16.20 -15.92 -31.77
N ALA A 19 17.43 -16.35 -31.45
CA ALA A 19 17.61 -17.21 -30.31
C ALA A 19 16.98 -16.46 -29.13
N ILE A 20 15.79 -16.91 -28.75
CA ILE A 20 15.06 -16.40 -27.59
C ILE A 20 16.00 -16.62 -26.42
N VAL A 21 16.70 -15.56 -26.04
CA VAL A 21 17.27 -15.40 -24.73
C VAL A 21 16.06 -15.28 -23.82
N TRP A 22 15.47 -16.44 -23.48
CA TRP A 22 14.56 -16.49 -22.34
C TRP A 22 15.42 -16.05 -21.17
N PRO A 23 15.13 -14.90 -20.52
CA PRO A 23 15.77 -14.64 -19.26
C PRO A 23 15.44 -15.83 -18.38
N SER A 24 16.49 -16.55 -17.97
CA SER A 24 16.40 -17.65 -17.03
C SER A 24 15.77 -17.07 -15.76
N TRP A 25 14.47 -17.25 -15.66
CA TRP A 25 13.70 -17.00 -14.45
C TRP A 25 14.16 -18.10 -13.49
N TYR A 26 15.28 -17.86 -12.82
CA TYR A 26 15.58 -18.58 -11.59
C TYR A 26 14.58 -18.03 -10.59
N PRO A 27 13.56 -18.79 -10.16
CA PRO A 27 12.79 -18.37 -9.01
C PRO A 27 13.78 -18.31 -7.86
N SER A 28 14.07 -17.10 -7.39
CA SER A 28 14.68 -16.90 -6.08
C SER A 28 13.88 -17.76 -5.12
N ARG A 29 14.55 -18.59 -4.30
CA ARG A 29 13.83 -19.32 -3.26
C ARG A 29 13.02 -18.31 -2.46
N PRO A 30 11.71 -18.56 -2.23
CA PRO A 30 10.94 -17.63 -1.45
C PRO A 30 11.58 -17.50 -0.06
N LEU A 31 11.86 -16.26 0.34
CA LEU A 31 12.24 -15.92 1.71
C LEU A 31 11.04 -16.00 2.65
N VAL A 32 10.08 -16.90 2.41
CA VAL A 32 8.85 -17.03 3.21
C VAL A 32 9.22 -17.56 4.59
N THR A 33 8.93 -16.80 5.65
CA THR A 33 9.39 -17.13 7.01
C THR A 33 8.29 -17.51 7.99
N THR A 34 7.05 -17.02 7.79
CA THR A 34 5.91 -17.23 8.70
C THR A 34 4.59 -17.42 7.93
N PRO A 35 3.53 -17.96 8.57
CA PRO A 35 2.20 -18.03 7.99
C PRO A 35 1.69 -16.68 7.47
N SER A 36 1.92 -15.58 8.19
CA SER A 36 1.56 -14.22 7.75
C SER A 36 2.33 -13.72 6.53
N GLN A 37 3.47 -14.34 6.21
CA GLN A 37 4.29 -13.96 5.07
C GLN A 37 4.13 -14.91 3.87
N ALA A 38 3.26 -15.93 3.98
CA ALA A 38 3.17 -16.99 2.98
C ALA A 38 2.70 -16.49 1.60
N ASP A 39 1.99 -15.37 1.54
CA ASP A 39 1.41 -14.77 0.34
C ASP A 39 2.08 -13.45 -0.08
N ILE A 40 3.17 -13.05 0.59
CA ILE A 40 3.93 -11.83 0.24
C ILE A 40 5.35 -12.16 -0.22
N GLN A 41 5.92 -11.26 -1.02
CA GLN A 41 7.33 -11.31 -1.39
C GLN A 41 8.15 -10.46 -0.43
N ALA A 42 9.38 -10.91 -0.13
CA ALA A 42 10.32 -10.11 0.63
C ALA A 42 10.62 -8.80 -0.10
N ASP A 43 10.44 -7.68 0.59
CA ASP A 43 10.81 -6.37 0.07
C ASP A 43 12.34 -6.24 0.08
N GLN A 44 12.92 -6.24 -1.11
CA GLN A 44 14.36 -6.12 -1.34
C GLN A 44 14.70 -4.78 -2.00
N SER A 45 13.80 -3.80 -1.96
CA SER A 45 14.02 -2.47 -2.54
C SER A 45 15.15 -1.71 -1.86
N SER A 46 15.33 -1.92 -0.55
CA SER A 46 16.48 -1.43 0.20
C SER A 46 16.95 -2.44 1.26
N PRO A 47 18.20 -2.33 1.76
CA PRO A 47 18.66 -3.08 2.92
C PRO A 47 17.75 -2.94 4.13
N ARG A 48 17.17 -1.75 4.35
CA ARG A 48 16.28 -1.51 5.49
C ARG A 48 14.96 -2.25 5.33
N ASP A 49 14.35 -2.22 4.15
CA ASP A 49 13.06 -2.89 3.93
C ASP A 49 13.21 -4.41 4.09
N LEU A 50 14.36 -4.94 3.70
CA LEU A 50 14.68 -6.34 3.96
C LEU A 50 14.86 -6.65 5.46
N LEU A 51 15.51 -5.76 6.22
CA LEU A 51 15.62 -5.90 7.69
C LEU A 51 14.25 -5.88 8.36
N GLU A 52 13.38 -4.93 7.98
CA GLU A 52 12.01 -4.82 8.49
C GLU A 52 11.16 -6.03 8.08
N TYR A 53 11.33 -6.55 6.85
CA TYR A 53 10.68 -7.78 6.41
C TYR A 53 11.05 -8.95 7.32
N PHE A 54 12.34 -9.19 7.58
CA PHE A 54 12.76 -10.26 8.49
C PHE A 54 12.19 -10.09 9.90
N LEU A 55 12.18 -8.86 10.43
CA LEU A 55 11.62 -8.59 11.75
C LEU A 55 10.09 -8.62 11.80
N SER A 56 9.38 -8.50 10.68
CA SER A 56 7.92 -8.60 10.66
C SER A 56 7.40 -9.98 11.08
N GLY A 57 8.21 -11.03 10.96
CA GLY A 57 7.89 -12.38 11.47
C GLY A 57 8.08 -12.54 12.98
N LEU A 58 8.63 -11.53 13.66
CA LEU A 58 8.84 -11.57 15.11
C LEU A 58 7.49 -11.60 15.85
N GLY A 59 7.30 -12.63 16.68
CA GLY A 59 6.05 -12.89 17.40
C GLY A 59 5.35 -14.15 16.91
N GLU A 60 5.45 -14.48 15.63
CA GLU A 60 5.05 -15.79 15.08
C GLU A 60 6.19 -16.80 15.13
N THR A 61 7.43 -16.32 14.98
CA THR A 61 8.64 -17.11 15.18
C THR A 61 9.61 -16.42 16.14
N SER A 62 10.63 -17.17 16.57
CA SER A 62 11.63 -16.69 17.52
C SER A 62 12.77 -15.94 16.82
N LEU A 63 13.36 -14.95 17.51
CA LEU A 63 14.50 -14.19 16.99
C LEU A 63 15.68 -15.08 16.53
N PRO A 64 16.08 -16.17 17.23
CA PRO A 64 17.12 -17.07 16.74
C PRO A 64 16.79 -17.73 15.39
N VAL A 65 15.52 -18.04 15.13
CA VAL A 65 15.10 -18.60 13.83
C VAL A 65 15.23 -17.54 12.73
N ILE A 66 14.84 -16.29 13.01
CA ILE A 66 15.01 -15.17 12.06
C ILE A 66 16.50 -14.95 11.76
N GLN A 67 17.37 -14.97 12.78
CA GLN A 67 18.82 -14.83 12.61
C GLN A 67 19.40 -15.92 11.69
N GLN A 68 18.98 -17.17 11.86
CA GLN A 68 19.41 -18.26 10.98
C GLN A 68 18.97 -18.04 9.51
N GLN A 69 17.79 -17.46 9.31
CA GLN A 69 17.29 -17.16 7.96
C GLN A 69 18.07 -16.02 7.31
N VAL A 70 18.42 -14.98 8.08
CA VAL A 70 19.30 -13.90 7.61
C VAL A 70 20.67 -14.47 7.21
N GLN A 71 21.24 -15.36 8.03
CA GLN A 71 22.51 -16.02 7.70
C GLN A 71 22.43 -16.84 6.41
N ARG A 72 21.31 -17.55 6.18
CA ARG A 72 21.08 -18.27 4.92
C ARG A 72 20.97 -17.30 3.74
N TYR A 73 20.23 -16.21 3.89
CA TYR A 73 20.10 -15.18 2.86
C TYR A 73 21.46 -14.57 2.51
N GLU A 74 22.27 -14.24 3.51
CA GLU A 74 23.63 -13.73 3.36
C GLU A 74 24.50 -14.71 2.55
N GLN A 75 24.43 -16.01 2.83
CA GLN A 75 25.18 -17.03 2.09
C GLN A 75 24.72 -17.18 0.64
N GLU A 76 23.40 -17.16 0.40
CA GLU A 76 22.82 -17.31 -0.94
C GLU A 76 23.06 -16.07 -1.82
N ASN A 77 23.08 -14.87 -1.23
CA ASN A 77 23.17 -13.59 -1.94
C ASN A 77 24.50 -12.85 -1.72
N GLN A 78 25.49 -13.52 -1.12
CA GLN A 78 26.83 -12.97 -0.84
C GLN A 78 26.79 -11.65 -0.03
N GLY A 79 25.81 -11.50 0.85
CA GLY A 79 25.64 -10.29 1.67
C GLY A 79 25.29 -9.02 0.90
N LEU A 80 24.77 -9.10 -0.33
CA LEU A 80 24.56 -7.95 -1.23
C LEU A 80 23.74 -6.80 -0.60
N LEU A 81 22.67 -7.13 0.13
CA LEU A 81 21.81 -6.13 0.77
C LEU A 81 22.05 -6.03 2.27
N ILE A 82 22.14 -7.18 2.95
CA ILE A 82 22.33 -7.26 4.40
C ILE A 82 23.26 -8.41 4.75
N ASP A 83 23.91 -8.30 5.90
CA ASP A 83 24.67 -9.37 6.53
C ASP A 83 24.21 -9.58 7.98
N SER A 84 24.67 -10.67 8.60
CA SER A 84 24.34 -11.02 9.98
C SER A 84 24.75 -9.95 11.00
N SER A 85 25.82 -9.19 10.73
CA SER A 85 26.28 -8.11 11.62
C SER A 85 25.33 -6.92 11.60
N LEU A 86 24.95 -6.49 10.40
CA LEU A 86 23.99 -5.41 10.17
C LEU A 86 22.64 -5.74 10.79
N PHE A 87 22.17 -6.98 10.63
CA PHE A 87 20.94 -7.43 11.28
C PHE A 87 21.03 -7.39 12.80
N ALA A 88 22.13 -7.86 13.39
CA ALA A 88 22.33 -7.81 14.84
C ALA A 88 22.36 -6.35 15.37
N GLN A 89 23.04 -5.44 14.66
CA GLN A 89 23.04 -4.00 14.97
C GLN A 89 21.63 -3.43 14.90
N TYR A 90 20.87 -3.80 13.87
CA TYR A 90 19.50 -3.35 13.68
C TYR A 90 18.55 -3.81 14.79
N VAL A 91 18.68 -5.06 15.24
CA VAL A 91 17.91 -5.58 16.39
C VAL A 91 18.22 -4.78 17.66
N GLN A 92 19.49 -4.48 17.93
CA GLN A 92 19.88 -3.66 19.09
C GLN A 92 19.31 -2.23 18.99
N TYR A 93 19.36 -1.64 17.81
CA TYR A 93 18.73 -0.34 17.55
C TYR A 93 17.22 -0.37 17.81
N LYS A 94 16.48 -1.38 17.31
CA LYS A 94 15.03 -1.51 17.54
C LYS A 94 14.70 -1.70 19.03
N ALA A 95 15.53 -2.44 19.77
CA ALA A 95 15.40 -2.56 21.22
C ALA A 95 15.58 -1.20 21.91
N ALA A 96 16.65 -0.46 21.59
CA ALA A 96 16.89 0.86 22.15
C ALA A 96 15.82 1.91 21.75
N LEU A 97 15.26 1.77 20.54
CA LEU A 97 14.14 2.60 20.10
C LEU A 97 12.90 2.40 20.97
N SER A 98 12.66 1.18 21.46
CA SER A 98 11.54 0.89 22.37
C SER A 98 11.70 1.54 23.75
N GLU A 99 12.93 1.89 24.14
CA GLU A 99 13.26 2.56 25.40
C GLU A 99 13.23 4.09 25.27
N LEU A 100 13.00 4.63 24.06
CA LEU A 100 12.99 6.06 23.83
C LEU A 100 11.82 6.73 24.54
N THR A 101 12.10 7.67 25.44
CA THR A 101 11.07 8.46 26.13
C THR A 101 10.35 9.36 25.13
N LEU A 102 9.08 9.04 24.85
CA LEU A 102 8.22 9.89 24.04
C LEU A 102 7.71 11.08 24.85
N PRO A 103 7.62 12.29 24.27
CA PRO A 103 7.02 13.41 24.96
C PRO A 103 5.52 13.15 25.21
N GLN A 104 5.06 13.46 26.41
CA GLN A 104 3.66 13.28 26.81
C GLN A 104 2.88 14.55 26.46
N ALA A 105 1.88 14.45 25.59
CA ALA A 105 1.04 15.60 25.25
C ALA A 105 -0.43 15.20 25.10
N SER A 106 -1.29 15.81 25.93
CA SER A 106 -2.74 15.56 25.93
C SER A 106 -3.46 16.05 24.65
N GLY A 107 -2.82 16.91 23.85
CA GLY A 107 -3.36 17.49 22.61
C GLY A 107 -2.50 17.21 21.37
N GLY A 108 -1.61 16.22 21.44
CA GLY A 108 -0.58 15.97 20.43
C GLY A 108 0.64 16.89 20.59
N LEU A 109 1.74 16.53 19.92
CA LEU A 109 3.01 17.25 19.99
C LEU A 109 2.97 18.54 19.18
N SER A 110 3.58 19.60 19.72
CA SER A 110 3.92 20.83 18.98
C SER A 110 4.97 20.55 17.91
N THR A 111 5.10 21.44 16.92
CA THR A 111 6.16 21.34 15.90
C THR A 111 7.56 21.30 16.52
N GLN A 112 7.80 22.05 17.59
CA GLN A 112 9.08 22.04 18.29
C GLN A 112 9.37 20.69 18.96
N GLU A 113 8.37 20.07 19.59
CA GLU A 113 8.52 18.74 20.20
C GLU A 113 8.72 17.65 19.14
N TRP A 114 8.03 17.74 18.00
CA TRP A 114 8.28 16.86 16.85
C TRP A 114 9.72 16.99 16.34
N TRP A 115 10.24 18.22 16.25
CA TRP A 115 11.64 18.45 15.87
C TRP A 115 12.61 17.83 16.88
N GLN A 116 12.37 18.00 18.18
CA GLN A 116 13.19 17.40 19.23
C GLN A 116 13.17 15.86 19.20
N LEU A 117 12.01 15.26 18.95
CA LEU A 117 11.89 13.82 18.77
C LEU A 117 12.66 13.35 17.53
N HIS A 118 12.54 14.06 16.41
CA HIS A 118 13.30 13.76 15.20
C HIS A 118 14.82 13.80 15.46
N GLN A 119 15.33 14.83 16.16
CA GLN A 119 16.76 14.91 16.52
C GLN A 119 17.17 13.76 17.45
N SER A 120 16.34 13.41 18.44
CA SER A 120 16.61 12.26 19.33
C SER A 120 16.70 10.94 18.57
N LEU A 121 15.90 10.77 17.52
CA LEU A 121 15.97 9.59 16.63
C LEU A 121 17.26 9.56 15.81
N LEU A 122 17.70 10.71 15.27
CA LEU A 122 18.98 10.81 14.55
C LEU A 122 20.16 10.49 15.48
N ASP A 123 20.16 11.07 16.69
CA ASP A 123 21.17 10.80 17.70
C ASP A 123 21.19 9.33 18.10
N LEU A 124 20.02 8.70 18.22
CA LEU A 124 19.92 7.27 18.50
C LEU A 124 20.50 6.44 17.35
N GLN A 125 20.15 6.74 16.10
CA GLN A 125 20.70 6.05 14.93
C GLN A 125 22.23 6.19 14.87
N ALA A 126 22.78 7.37 15.13
CA ALA A 126 24.22 7.62 15.12
C ALA A 126 25.00 6.86 16.21
N ARG A 127 24.34 6.36 17.26
CA ARG A 127 24.98 5.49 18.28
C ARG A 127 25.20 4.05 17.79
N TYR A 128 24.35 3.58 16.87
CA TYR A 128 24.36 2.19 16.40
C TYR A 128 24.97 2.03 15.01
N PHE A 129 24.91 3.08 14.18
CA PHE A 129 25.27 3.00 12.76
C PHE A 129 26.35 4.03 12.40
N SER A 130 27.32 3.58 11.60
CA SER A 130 28.32 4.44 10.99
C SER A 130 27.66 5.48 10.07
N ALA A 131 28.41 6.53 9.70
CA ALA A 131 27.91 7.55 8.77
C ALA A 131 27.45 6.95 7.42
N GLU A 132 28.10 5.89 6.95
CA GLU A 132 27.69 5.17 5.74
C GLU A 132 26.40 4.38 5.96
N GLN A 133 26.31 3.66 7.09
CA GLN A 133 25.12 2.87 7.43
C GLN A 133 23.89 3.72 7.75
N GLN A 134 24.05 5.00 8.11
CA GLN A 134 22.92 5.92 8.31
C GLN A 134 22.09 6.11 7.03
N ALA A 135 22.63 5.78 5.85
CA ALA A 135 21.88 5.73 4.60
C ALA A 135 20.64 4.81 4.68
N LEU A 136 20.65 3.79 5.54
CA LEU A 136 19.49 2.94 5.83
C LEU A 136 18.23 3.74 6.19
N PHE A 137 18.41 4.89 6.84
CA PHE A 137 17.31 5.70 7.38
C PHE A 137 17.05 6.97 6.59
N ALA A 138 17.83 7.24 5.54
CA ALA A 138 17.82 8.52 4.84
C ALA A 138 16.43 8.92 4.35
N GLU A 139 15.69 7.98 3.74
CA GLU A 139 14.34 8.22 3.23
C GLU A 139 13.35 8.55 4.36
N GLU A 140 13.22 7.69 5.37
CA GLU A 140 12.29 7.93 6.48
C GLU A 140 12.66 9.20 7.25
N ASN A 141 13.95 9.44 7.47
CA ASN A 141 14.42 10.65 8.12
C ASN A 141 14.00 11.89 7.33
N ARG A 142 14.18 11.89 6.00
CA ARG A 142 13.78 13.02 5.16
C ARG A 142 12.26 13.18 5.09
N LEU A 143 11.49 12.10 4.99
CA LEU A 143 10.03 12.15 5.01
C LEU A 143 9.50 12.69 6.34
N ARG A 144 10.08 12.27 7.47
CA ARG A 144 9.74 12.78 8.79
C ARG A 144 10.10 14.26 8.93
N GLU A 145 11.28 14.67 8.47
CA GLU A 145 11.69 16.07 8.45
C GLU A 145 10.72 16.92 7.62
N LEU A 146 10.41 16.50 6.39
CA LEU A 146 9.44 17.17 5.52
C LEU A 146 8.06 17.30 6.15
N ALA A 147 7.58 16.28 6.86
CA ALA A 147 6.31 16.35 7.58
C ALA A 147 6.32 17.44 8.68
N ILE A 148 7.45 17.60 9.39
CA ILE A 148 7.65 18.65 10.39
C ILE A 148 7.73 20.03 9.72
N GLU A 149 8.47 20.14 8.61
CA GLU A 149 8.59 21.38 7.84
C GLU A 149 7.24 21.83 7.28
N LYS A 150 6.45 20.89 6.73
CA LYS A 150 5.07 21.11 6.27
C LYS A 150 4.23 21.67 7.40
N ARG A 151 4.25 21.02 8.57
CA ARG A 151 3.51 21.50 9.75
C ARG A 151 3.93 22.91 10.14
N ARG A 152 5.22 23.20 10.21
CA ARG A 152 5.76 24.54 10.51
C ARG A 152 5.22 25.59 9.54
N ILE A 153 5.21 25.30 8.24
CA ILE A 153 4.68 26.20 7.21
C ILE A 153 3.21 26.50 7.46
N TYR A 154 2.37 25.48 7.67
CA TYR A 154 0.93 25.70 7.91
C TYR A 154 0.61 26.28 9.29
N GLU A 155 1.46 26.09 10.31
CA GLU A 155 1.33 26.80 11.59
C GLU A 155 1.66 28.30 11.43
N GLN A 156 2.65 28.65 10.61
CA GLN A 156 3.04 30.03 10.38
C GLN A 156 2.05 30.80 9.48
N TYR A 157 1.57 30.18 8.41
CA TYR A 157 0.79 30.82 7.36
C TYR A 157 -0.70 30.44 7.36
N GLY A 158 -1.11 29.48 8.17
CA GLY A 158 -2.46 28.91 8.12
C GLY A 158 -2.74 28.17 6.81
N GLN A 159 -4.02 27.93 6.49
CA GLN A 159 -4.47 27.33 5.23
C GLN A 159 -4.55 28.39 4.12
N SER A 160 -3.42 29.02 3.79
CA SER A 160 -3.32 30.12 2.83
C SER A 160 -2.57 29.74 1.55
N GLU A 161 -2.72 30.56 0.51
CA GLU A 161 -1.94 30.42 -0.72
C GLU A 161 -0.44 30.64 -0.46
N GLU A 162 -0.08 31.48 0.52
CA GLU A 162 1.30 31.63 1.01
C GLU A 162 1.86 30.31 1.53
N ALA A 163 1.10 29.58 2.36
CA ALA A 163 1.51 28.28 2.88
C ALA A 163 1.76 27.27 1.74
N GLN A 164 0.83 27.22 0.77
CA GLN A 164 0.93 26.33 -0.38
C GLN A 164 2.16 26.67 -1.25
N ARG A 165 2.43 27.94 -1.49
CA ARG A 165 3.62 28.39 -2.25
C ARG A 165 4.91 28.03 -1.53
N ALA A 166 4.98 28.25 -0.22
CA ALA A 166 6.15 27.90 0.59
C ALA A 166 6.40 26.39 0.59
N TRP A 167 5.34 25.59 0.74
CA TRP A 167 5.43 24.12 0.66
C TRP A 167 5.88 23.65 -0.72
N GLN A 168 5.31 24.20 -1.79
CA GLN A 168 5.68 23.83 -3.15
C GLN A 168 7.14 24.19 -3.46
N ALA A 169 7.63 25.32 -2.97
CA ALA A 169 9.03 25.71 -3.14
C ALA A 169 9.99 24.70 -2.47
N LEU A 170 9.64 24.20 -1.28
CA LEU A 170 10.42 23.18 -0.58
C LEU A 170 10.42 21.84 -1.34
N LEU A 171 9.29 21.47 -1.98
CA LEU A 171 9.19 20.23 -2.75
C LEU A 171 10.06 20.21 -4.01
N LEU A 172 10.41 21.37 -4.59
CA LEU A 172 11.22 21.42 -5.81
C LEU A 172 12.63 20.84 -5.62
N ASP A 173 13.17 20.91 -4.40
CA ASP A 173 14.48 20.34 -4.06
C ASP A 173 14.40 18.85 -3.63
N GLN A 174 13.22 18.25 -3.64
CA GLN A 174 13.03 16.85 -3.22
C GLN A 174 13.16 15.85 -4.37
N PRO A 175 13.49 14.57 -4.07
CA PRO A 175 13.44 13.49 -5.05
C PRO A 175 12.07 13.34 -5.72
N ASP A 176 12.06 12.88 -6.98
CA ASP A 176 10.87 12.69 -7.81
C ASP A 176 9.73 11.92 -7.12
N PHE A 177 10.05 10.87 -6.36
CA PHE A 177 9.02 10.05 -5.71
C PHE A 177 8.25 10.83 -4.64
N ILE A 178 8.92 11.74 -3.91
CA ILE A 178 8.30 12.63 -2.93
C ILE A 178 7.40 13.65 -3.64
N GLN A 179 7.92 14.27 -4.71
CA GLN A 179 7.15 15.23 -5.50
C GLN A 179 5.88 14.59 -6.09
N ARG A 180 6.00 13.38 -6.64
CA ARG A 180 4.87 12.62 -7.20
C ARG A 180 3.87 12.19 -6.14
N SER A 181 4.35 11.74 -4.97
CA SER A 181 3.51 11.38 -3.84
C SER A 181 2.67 12.59 -3.39
N GLU A 182 3.30 13.75 -3.19
CA GLU A 182 2.61 14.98 -2.79
C GLU A 182 1.64 15.50 -3.85
N ALA A 183 2.02 15.47 -5.13
CA ALA A 183 1.11 15.80 -6.23
C ALA A 183 -0.12 14.88 -6.24
N THR A 184 0.08 13.58 -6.01
CA THR A 184 -1.01 12.60 -5.92
C THR A 184 -1.91 12.86 -4.71
N ALA A 185 -1.32 13.18 -3.55
CA ALA A 185 -2.05 13.52 -2.33
C ALA A 185 -2.91 14.78 -2.50
N GLN A 186 -2.44 15.78 -3.25
CA GLN A 186 -3.21 16.99 -3.58
C GLN A 186 -4.30 16.72 -4.62
N LEU A 187 -4.06 15.80 -5.54
CA LEU A 187 -5.00 15.44 -6.62
C LEU A 187 -6.21 14.66 -6.10
N LEU A 188 -6.03 13.77 -5.11
CA LEU A 188 -7.08 12.87 -4.64
C LEU A 188 -8.33 13.59 -4.07
N PRO A 189 -8.20 14.61 -3.20
CA PRO A 189 -9.35 15.41 -2.74
C PRO A 189 -10.06 16.11 -3.90
N GLN A 190 -9.30 16.64 -4.87
CA GLN A 190 -9.86 17.32 -6.05
C GLN A 190 -10.65 16.33 -6.92
N LEU A 191 -10.12 15.13 -7.15
CA LEU A 191 -10.82 14.06 -7.87
C LEU A 191 -12.08 13.58 -7.14
N THR A 192 -12.06 13.59 -5.81
CA THR A 192 -13.20 13.24 -4.98
C THR A 192 -14.30 14.30 -5.07
N GLN A 193 -13.93 15.58 -4.99
CA GLN A 193 -14.86 16.71 -5.21
C GLN A 193 -15.40 16.73 -6.65
N ALA A 194 -14.54 16.55 -7.65
CA ALA A 194 -14.92 16.41 -9.05
C ALA A 194 -15.73 15.13 -9.33
N GLY A 195 -15.77 14.19 -8.38
CA GLY A 195 -16.60 13.00 -8.42
C GLY A 195 -18.04 13.24 -7.96
N GLN A 196 -18.39 14.44 -7.50
CA GLN A 196 -19.74 14.82 -7.10
C GLN A 196 -20.52 15.41 -8.27
N GLY A 197 -21.85 15.33 -8.22
CA GLY A 197 -22.74 15.85 -9.28
C GLY A 197 -23.17 14.81 -10.30
N ASP A 198 -23.72 15.26 -11.42
CA ASP A 198 -24.17 14.38 -12.50
C ASP A 198 -22.98 13.77 -13.29
N THR A 199 -23.23 12.68 -14.02
CA THR A 199 -22.20 11.93 -14.76
C THR A 199 -21.41 12.80 -15.75
N GLN A 200 -22.06 13.76 -16.42
CA GLN A 200 -21.40 14.60 -17.42
C GLN A 200 -20.50 15.65 -16.77
N GLN A 201 -20.99 16.32 -15.72
CA GLN A 201 -20.21 17.28 -14.95
C GLN A 201 -18.99 16.63 -14.32
N ARG A 202 -19.15 15.43 -13.74
CA ARG A 202 -18.05 14.65 -13.17
C ARG A 202 -16.97 14.33 -14.20
N TYR A 203 -17.37 13.88 -15.38
CA TYR A 203 -16.43 13.57 -16.45
C TYR A 203 -15.62 14.80 -16.86
N LEU A 204 -16.28 15.93 -17.16
CA LEU A 204 -15.62 17.16 -17.57
C LEU A 204 -14.67 17.72 -16.50
N ALA A 205 -15.10 17.74 -15.24
CA ALA A 205 -14.26 18.18 -14.12
C ALA A 205 -13.01 17.30 -13.98
N ARG A 206 -13.14 15.98 -14.19
CA ARG A 206 -12.00 15.05 -14.13
C ARG A 206 -11.09 15.13 -15.35
N VAL A 207 -11.59 15.44 -16.55
CA VAL A 207 -10.74 15.69 -17.73
C VAL A 207 -9.75 16.82 -17.45
N ALA A 208 -10.19 17.89 -16.77
CA ALA A 208 -9.31 19.00 -16.40
C ALA A 208 -8.19 18.58 -15.42
N LEU A 209 -8.40 17.52 -14.63
CA LEU A 209 -7.47 17.06 -13.61
C LEU A 209 -6.52 15.95 -14.10
N VAL A 210 -7.01 15.00 -14.92
CA VAL A 210 -6.28 13.77 -15.29
C VAL A 210 -6.28 13.48 -16.79
N GLY A 211 -6.79 14.40 -17.61
CA GLY A 211 -6.96 14.21 -19.05
C GLY A 211 -8.05 13.18 -19.39
N GLU A 212 -8.31 13.02 -20.70
CA GLU A 212 -9.40 12.18 -21.20
C GLU A 212 -9.23 10.70 -20.81
N GLN A 213 -8.03 10.14 -20.97
CA GLN A 213 -7.77 8.74 -20.61
C GLN A 213 -7.91 8.48 -19.10
N GLY A 214 -7.52 9.44 -18.27
CA GLY A 214 -7.71 9.35 -16.82
C GLY A 214 -9.19 9.42 -16.44
N ALA A 215 -9.93 10.38 -17.02
CA ALA A 215 -11.35 10.56 -16.78
C ALA A 215 -12.17 9.34 -17.23
N GLN A 216 -11.83 8.74 -18.37
CA GLN A 216 -12.49 7.53 -18.87
C GLN A 216 -12.30 6.33 -17.93
N ARG A 217 -11.07 6.08 -17.44
CA ARG A 217 -10.83 5.02 -16.45
C ARG A 217 -11.59 5.24 -15.15
N LEU A 218 -11.75 6.51 -14.74
CA LEU A 218 -12.56 6.85 -13.57
C LEU A 218 -14.06 6.61 -13.81
N ALA A 219 -14.57 6.88 -15.01
CA ALA A 219 -15.96 6.57 -15.37
C ALA A 219 -16.23 5.06 -15.35
N GLU A 220 -15.32 4.26 -15.92
CA GLU A 220 -15.41 2.78 -15.86
C GLU A 220 -15.39 2.25 -14.42
N LEU A 221 -14.55 2.85 -13.56
CA LEU A 221 -14.53 2.54 -12.13
C LEU A 221 -15.86 2.87 -11.44
N ASP A 222 -16.50 3.98 -11.80
CA ASP A 222 -17.79 4.37 -11.25
C ASP A 222 -18.91 3.39 -11.66
N ASP A 223 -18.92 2.97 -12.93
CA ASP A 223 -19.87 1.98 -13.44
C ASP A 223 -19.68 0.62 -12.75
N SER A 224 -18.43 0.20 -12.54
CA SER A 224 -18.12 -1.01 -11.78
C SER A 224 -18.59 -0.91 -10.33
N ARG A 225 -18.42 0.25 -9.69
CA ARG A 225 -18.88 0.49 -8.31
C ARG A 225 -20.41 0.47 -8.22
N ALA A 226 -21.11 1.13 -9.15
CA ALA A 226 -22.57 1.13 -9.19
C ALA A 226 -23.14 -0.28 -9.41
N THR A 227 -22.54 -1.04 -10.31
CA THR A 227 -22.92 -2.45 -10.56
C THR A 227 -22.73 -3.30 -9.31
N PHE A 228 -21.57 -3.18 -8.67
CA PHE A 228 -21.29 -3.91 -7.42
C PHE A 228 -22.28 -3.52 -6.31
N GLU A 229 -22.54 -2.22 -6.13
CA GLU A 229 -23.46 -1.74 -5.09
C GLU A 229 -24.86 -2.32 -5.30
N GLN A 230 -25.37 -2.31 -6.53
CA GLN A 230 -26.66 -2.93 -6.84
C GLN A 230 -26.68 -4.42 -6.49
N GLN A 231 -25.66 -5.18 -6.92
CA GLN A 231 -25.54 -6.60 -6.61
C GLN A 231 -25.49 -6.86 -5.10
N PHE A 232 -24.77 -6.02 -4.36
CA PHE A 232 -24.69 -6.11 -2.91
C PHE A 232 -26.02 -5.78 -2.23
N GLN A 233 -26.76 -4.78 -2.69
CA GLN A 233 -28.08 -4.46 -2.16
C GLN A 233 -29.07 -5.60 -2.39
N ASP A 234 -29.10 -6.18 -3.59
CA ASP A 234 -29.97 -7.32 -3.91
C ASP A 234 -29.63 -8.55 -3.04
N TYR A 235 -28.34 -8.86 -2.91
CA TYR A 235 -27.83 -9.88 -2.00
C TYR A 235 -28.25 -9.62 -0.55
N TYR A 236 -28.06 -8.38 -0.06
CA TYR A 236 -28.29 -8.02 1.32
C TYR A 236 -29.79 -8.10 1.69
N GLN A 237 -30.67 -7.74 0.76
CA GLN A 237 -32.12 -7.93 0.91
C GLN A 237 -32.50 -9.42 0.95
N ALA A 238 -31.92 -10.25 0.06
CA ALA A 238 -32.16 -11.68 0.06
C ALA A 238 -31.63 -12.36 1.35
N ARG A 239 -30.47 -11.93 1.86
CA ARG A 239 -29.93 -12.35 3.16
C ARG A 239 -30.89 -12.01 4.30
N ALA A 240 -31.39 -10.77 4.35
CA ALA A 240 -32.36 -10.36 5.36
C ALA A 240 -33.63 -11.23 5.33
N ALA A 241 -34.09 -11.62 4.14
CA ALA A 241 -35.23 -12.53 3.98
C ALA A 241 -34.96 -13.97 4.47
N ILE A 242 -33.70 -14.43 4.51
CA ILE A 242 -33.32 -15.73 5.09
C ILE A 242 -33.30 -15.63 6.63
N LEU A 243 -32.76 -14.54 7.18
CA LEU A 243 -32.60 -14.37 8.64
C LEU A 243 -33.94 -14.31 9.40
N VAL A 244 -35.02 -13.88 8.75
CA VAL A 244 -36.37 -13.82 9.36
C VAL A 244 -37.17 -15.13 9.26
N ARG A 245 -36.62 -16.17 8.62
CA ARG A 245 -37.28 -17.49 8.49
C ARG A 245 -37.11 -18.31 9.77
N ASN A 246 -38.12 -18.27 10.62
CA ASN A 246 -38.16 -18.97 11.90
C ASN A 246 -38.24 -20.49 11.77
N GLU A 247 -38.60 -21.00 10.59
CA GLU A 247 -38.60 -22.43 10.26
C GLU A 247 -37.19 -23.01 10.05
N LEU A 248 -36.19 -22.15 9.85
CA LEU A 248 -34.79 -22.54 9.71
C LEU A 248 -34.07 -22.40 11.05
N SER A 249 -33.30 -23.40 11.42
CA SER A 249 -32.31 -23.24 12.49
C SER A 249 -31.25 -22.20 12.08
N ALA A 250 -30.58 -21.59 13.07
CA ALA A 250 -29.50 -20.63 12.81
C ALA A 250 -28.38 -21.22 11.92
N SER A 251 -28.09 -22.52 12.05
CA SER A 251 -27.11 -23.21 11.20
C SER A 251 -27.58 -23.34 9.75
N GLU A 252 -28.87 -23.59 9.53
CA GLU A 252 -29.45 -23.66 8.18
C GLU A 252 -29.53 -22.29 7.53
N GLN A 253 -29.90 -21.25 8.29
CA GLN A 253 -29.85 -19.86 7.83
C GLN A 253 -28.44 -19.50 7.35
N GLN A 254 -27.42 -19.80 8.15
CA GLN A 254 -26.03 -19.49 7.80
C GLN A 254 -25.56 -20.27 6.56
N THR A 255 -25.98 -21.53 6.42
CA THR A 255 -25.66 -22.35 5.24
C THR A 255 -26.29 -21.75 3.98
N GLN A 256 -27.55 -21.30 4.05
CA GLN A 256 -28.22 -20.65 2.92
C GLN A 256 -27.60 -19.29 2.58
N ILE A 257 -27.20 -18.50 3.57
CA ILE A 257 -26.50 -17.22 3.35
C ILE A 257 -25.16 -17.45 2.67
N GLN A 258 -24.41 -18.48 3.08
CA GLN A 258 -23.16 -18.86 2.42
C GLN A 258 -23.39 -19.25 0.95
N GLN A 259 -24.39 -20.08 0.66
CA GLN A 259 -24.75 -20.44 -0.72
C GLN A 259 -25.18 -19.23 -1.54
N LEU A 260 -25.98 -18.33 -0.96
CA LEU A 260 -26.39 -17.08 -1.59
C LEU A 260 -25.17 -16.22 -1.95
N ARG A 261 -24.19 -16.13 -1.05
CA ARG A 261 -22.94 -15.41 -1.31
C ARG A 261 -22.13 -16.02 -2.45
N GLU A 262 -21.99 -17.33 -2.46
CA GLU A 262 -21.28 -18.09 -3.51
C GLU A 262 -21.94 -17.94 -4.89
N GLN A 263 -23.26 -17.76 -4.94
CA GLN A 263 -23.99 -17.54 -6.19
C GLN A 263 -23.83 -16.13 -6.75
N HIS A 264 -23.73 -15.13 -5.86
CA HIS A 264 -23.70 -13.71 -6.26
C HIS A 264 -22.28 -13.17 -6.47
N PHE A 265 -21.28 -13.73 -5.78
CA PHE A 265 -19.94 -13.15 -5.73
C PHE A 265 -18.84 -14.18 -5.92
N ALA A 266 -17.82 -13.80 -6.69
CA ALA A 266 -16.59 -14.57 -6.82
C ALA A 266 -15.85 -14.69 -5.47
N PRO A 267 -15.07 -15.76 -5.25
CA PRO A 267 -14.40 -16.02 -3.97
C PRO A 267 -13.53 -14.85 -3.46
N GLU A 268 -12.94 -14.07 -4.36
CA GLU A 268 -12.08 -12.93 -4.02
C GLU A 268 -12.86 -11.78 -3.35
N GLN A 269 -14.17 -11.69 -3.60
CA GLN A 269 -15.04 -10.66 -3.04
C GLN A 269 -15.60 -11.04 -1.66
N TRP A 270 -15.55 -12.30 -1.21
CA TRP A 270 -16.24 -12.73 0.01
C TRP A 270 -15.80 -11.95 1.25
N ARG A 271 -14.50 -11.64 1.39
CA ARG A 271 -14.00 -10.80 2.48
C ARG A 271 -14.60 -9.39 2.45
N ARG A 272 -14.81 -8.82 1.26
CA ARG A 272 -15.47 -7.52 1.09
C ARG A 272 -16.93 -7.60 1.48
N ILE A 273 -17.64 -8.67 1.08
CA ILE A 273 -19.05 -8.87 1.44
C ILE A 273 -19.22 -9.04 2.95
N ASP A 274 -18.40 -9.86 3.60
CA ASP A 274 -18.42 -10.03 5.06
C ASP A 274 -18.18 -8.71 5.80
N ALA A 275 -17.26 -7.87 5.31
CA ALA A 275 -17.03 -6.56 5.90
C ALA A 275 -18.24 -5.62 5.73
N LEU A 276 -18.84 -5.57 4.53
CA LEU A 276 -20.02 -4.74 4.27
C LEU A 276 -21.26 -5.20 5.04
N GLU A 277 -21.43 -6.51 5.23
CA GLU A 277 -22.47 -7.06 6.10
C GLU A 277 -22.32 -6.55 7.54
N ARG A 278 -21.12 -6.62 8.11
CA ARG A 278 -20.84 -6.14 9.47
C ARG A 278 -21.10 -4.64 9.63
N LEU A 279 -20.69 -3.83 8.64
CA LEU A 279 -20.95 -2.38 8.66
C LEU A 279 -22.46 -2.10 8.71
N LYS A 280 -23.23 -2.72 7.79
CA LYS A 280 -24.68 -2.52 7.74
C LYS A 280 -25.42 -3.12 8.94
N ASP A 281 -24.99 -4.27 9.45
CA ASP A 281 -25.58 -4.91 10.64
C ASP A 281 -25.33 -4.05 11.90
N ASN A 282 -24.20 -3.31 11.96
CA ASN A 282 -23.87 -2.39 13.05
C ASN A 282 -24.50 -0.97 12.90
N GLY A 283 -25.18 -0.69 11.78
CA GLY A 283 -25.81 0.60 11.52
C GLY A 283 -24.84 1.71 11.08
N GLU A 284 -23.69 1.34 10.50
CA GLU A 284 -22.77 2.25 9.80
C GLU A 284 -23.09 2.32 8.29
#